data_AF-A0A929B4G4-F1
#
_entry.id   AF-A0A929B4G4-F1
#
_cell.length_a   1.000
_cell.length_b   1.000
_cell.length_c   1.000
_cell.angle_alpha   90.00
_cell.angle_beta   90.00
_cell.angle_gamma   90.00
#
_symmetry.space_group_name_H-M   'P 1'
#
loop_
_entity.id
_entity.type
_entity.pdbx_description
1 polymer ?
#
loop_
_entity_poly.entity_id
_entity_poly.type
_entity_poly.pdbx_seq_one_letter_code
_entity_poly.pdbx_strand_id
1 'polypeptide(L)'
;MLLPVSTTTVLLFLSGDILEVVANRKGKTVHYIDRWSPSSRTCFQCGYYNQRLELKDRFWDCPGCNKKGIQRDLNAALNLKRVGASTLRLDDVRLPVEAVVV
;
A
#
# COMPACT_ATOMS: atom_id res chain seq x y z
N MET A 1 -40.97 -26.12 -12.86
CA MET A 1 -41.36 -25.01 -11.97
C MET A 1 -40.08 -24.27 -11.60
N LEU A 2 -39.69 -23.31 -12.44
CA LEU A 2 -38.50 -22.48 -12.26
C LEU A 2 -38.90 -21.29 -11.37
N LEU A 3 -38.39 -21.24 -10.15
CA LEU A 3 -38.58 -20.08 -9.30
C LEU A 3 -37.72 -18.93 -9.84
N PRO A 4 -38.26 -17.70 -9.97
CA PRO A 4 -37.49 -16.57 -10.43
C PRO A 4 -36.49 -16.18 -9.34
N VAL A 5 -35.20 -16.31 -9.62
CA VAL A 5 -34.14 -15.74 -8.78
C VAL A 5 -34.30 -14.23 -8.88
N SER A 6 -34.88 -13.62 -7.85
CA SER A 6 -35.12 -12.19 -7.77
C SER A 6 -33.84 -11.42 -8.12
N THR A 7 -33.90 -10.60 -9.15
CA THR A 7 -32.82 -9.72 -9.62
C THR A 7 -32.29 -8.79 -8.52
N THR A 8 -33.06 -8.59 -7.46
CA THR A 8 -32.65 -7.84 -6.25
C THR A 8 -31.57 -8.55 -5.44
N THR A 9 -31.54 -9.89 -5.43
CA THR A 9 -30.53 -10.65 -4.68
C THR A 9 -29.13 -10.52 -5.27
N VAL A 10 -29.00 -10.29 -6.59
CA VAL A 10 -27.70 -10.09 -7.24
C VAL A 10 -27.15 -8.68 -7.00
N LEU A 11 -28.01 -7.67 -6.90
CA LEU A 11 -27.58 -6.27 -6.67
C LEU A 11 -27.05 -6.05 -5.26
N LEU A 12 -27.52 -6.82 -4.26
CA LEU A 12 -27.07 -6.72 -2.87
C LEU A 12 -25.69 -7.36 -2.61
N PHE A 13 -25.15 -8.16 -3.54
CA PHE A 13 -23.76 -8.65 -3.46
C PHE A 13 -22.72 -7.62 -3.94
N LEU A 14 -23.15 -6.44 -4.41
CA LEU A 14 -22.28 -5.42 -4.99
C LEU A 14 -21.81 -4.34 -4.00
N SER A 15 -21.89 -4.60 -2.70
CA SER A 15 -21.22 -3.80 -1.65
C SER A 15 -19.92 -4.45 -1.15
N GLY A 16 -19.37 -5.42 -1.89
CA GLY A 16 -18.02 -5.93 -1.66
C GLY A 16 -17.03 -5.17 -2.55
N ASP A 17 -15.98 -4.61 -1.95
CA ASP A 17 -14.93 -3.90 -2.67
C ASP A 17 -14.45 -4.73 -3.87
N ILE A 18 -14.42 -4.13 -5.08
CA ILE A 18 -14.05 -4.82 -6.34
C ILE A 18 -12.72 -5.58 -6.17
N LEU A 19 -11.80 -5.00 -5.40
CA LEU A 19 -10.52 -5.61 -5.07
C LEU A 19 -10.66 -6.93 -4.29
N GLU A 20 -11.53 -6.98 -3.28
CA GLU A 20 -11.78 -8.18 -2.48
C GLU A 20 -12.43 -9.28 -3.30
N VAL A 21 -13.42 -8.92 -4.12
CA VAL A 21 -14.10 -9.88 -5.00
C VAL A 21 -13.10 -10.50 -5.97
N VAL A 22 -12.27 -9.69 -6.61
CA VAL A 22 -11.26 -10.17 -7.57
C VAL A 22 -10.16 -10.97 -6.87
N ALA A 23 -9.73 -10.57 -5.67
CA ALA A 23 -8.74 -11.29 -4.89
C ALA A 23 -9.25 -12.66 -4.45
N ASN A 24 -10.47 -12.73 -3.89
CA ASN A 24 -11.08 -13.97 -3.43
C ASN A 24 -11.27 -14.97 -4.57
N ARG A 25 -11.71 -14.50 -5.76
CA ARG A 25 -11.79 -15.34 -6.97
C ARG A 25 -10.45 -15.96 -7.39
N LYS A 26 -9.33 -15.35 -6.99
CA LYS A 26 -7.97 -15.83 -7.26
C LYS A 26 -7.34 -16.56 -6.07
N GLY A 27 -8.11 -16.85 -5.01
CA GLY A 27 -7.60 -17.46 -3.77
C GLY A 27 -6.63 -16.55 -3.01
N LYS A 28 -6.78 -15.22 -3.12
CA LYS A 28 -5.96 -14.23 -2.43
C LYS A 28 -6.76 -13.50 -1.36
N THR A 29 -6.07 -13.09 -0.30
CA THR A 29 -6.64 -12.27 0.78
C THR A 29 -6.22 -10.81 0.60
N VAL A 30 -7.14 -9.88 0.92
CA VAL A 30 -6.86 -8.44 0.96
C VAL A 30 -6.67 -8.03 2.41
N HIS A 31 -5.57 -7.34 2.70
CA HIS A 31 -5.32 -6.74 4.01
C HIS A 31 -5.18 -5.24 3.85
N TYR A 32 -5.98 -4.51 4.61
CA TYR A 32 -5.91 -3.05 4.66
C TYR A 32 -4.81 -2.59 5.61
N ILE A 33 -4.19 -1.49 5.23
CA ILE A 33 -3.22 -0.75 6.04
C ILE A 33 -3.86 0.57 6.46
N ASP A 34 -3.26 1.25 7.44
CA ASP A 34 -3.74 2.57 7.84
C ASP A 34 -3.75 3.57 6.67
N ARG A 35 -4.86 4.33 6.55
CA ARG A 35 -5.10 5.30 5.47
C ARG A 35 -4.09 6.44 5.51
N TRP A 36 -3.64 6.83 6.69
CA TRP A 36 -2.76 7.97 6.91
C TRP A 36 -1.28 7.59 6.92
N SER A 37 -0.96 6.35 6.53
CA SER A 37 0.40 5.88 6.37
C SER A 37 1.16 6.76 5.36
N PRO A 38 2.30 7.37 5.74
CA PRO A 38 3.08 8.28 4.90
C PRO A 38 3.89 7.57 3.79
N SER A 39 3.32 6.55 3.16
CA SER A 39 4.00 5.64 2.22
C SER A 39 4.71 6.35 1.05
N SER A 40 4.14 7.41 0.51
CA SER A 40 4.75 8.18 -0.59
C SER A 40 5.84 9.16 -0.14
N ARG A 41 5.77 9.63 1.12
CA ARG A 41 6.68 10.63 1.69
C ARG A 41 7.89 10.01 2.41
N THR A 42 7.78 8.78 2.86
CA THR A 42 8.88 8.06 3.51
C THR A 42 9.79 7.43 2.47
N CYS A 43 11.10 7.65 2.53
CA CYS A 43 12.05 6.99 1.64
C CYS A 43 12.07 5.48 1.90
N PHE A 44 11.77 4.66 0.89
CA PHE A 44 11.77 3.20 1.04
C PHE A 44 13.14 2.64 1.45
N GLN A 45 14.22 3.34 1.13
CA GLN A 45 15.59 2.87 1.38
C GLN A 45 16.06 3.16 2.82
N CYS A 46 15.77 4.35 3.35
CA CYS A 46 16.34 4.82 4.63
C CYS A 46 15.33 5.33 5.65
N GLY A 47 14.05 5.49 5.30
CA GLY A 47 13.03 5.99 6.22
C GLY A 47 12.91 7.52 6.33
N TYR A 48 13.74 8.30 5.63
CA TYR A 48 13.61 9.77 5.63
C TYR A 48 12.21 10.23 5.21
N TYR A 49 11.59 11.13 5.98
CA TYR A 49 10.26 11.67 5.71
C TYR A 49 10.33 13.01 4.97
N ASN A 50 9.91 13.02 3.71
CA ASN A 50 9.83 14.24 2.90
C ASN A 50 8.54 15.02 3.19
N GLN A 51 8.64 16.03 4.05
CA GLN A 51 7.53 16.91 4.42
C GLN A 51 7.00 17.76 3.26
N ARG A 52 7.85 18.06 2.27
CA ARG A 52 7.56 19.02 1.18
C ARG A 52 7.09 18.35 -0.10
N LEU A 53 6.89 17.03 -0.10
CA LEU A 53 6.45 16.30 -1.29
C LEU A 53 4.99 16.61 -1.63
N GLU A 54 4.77 17.13 -2.83
CA GLU A 54 3.45 17.40 -3.40
C GLU A 54 2.98 16.28 -4.33
N LEU A 55 1.68 16.25 -4.65
CA LEU A 55 1.10 15.23 -5.55
C LEU A 55 1.66 15.31 -6.98
N LYS A 56 2.08 16.50 -7.43
CA LYS A 56 2.67 16.72 -8.76
C LYS A 56 4.09 16.17 -8.88
N ASP A 57 4.78 15.97 -7.75
CA ASP A 57 6.17 15.53 -7.72
C ASP A 57 6.23 14.01 -7.94
N ARG A 58 6.39 13.60 -9.21
CA ARG A 58 6.47 12.17 -9.56
C ARG A 58 7.81 11.54 -9.20
N PHE A 59 8.84 12.37 -9.05
CA PHE A 59 10.19 11.96 -8.68
C PHE A 59 10.75 12.91 -7.62
N TRP A 60 11.55 12.40 -6.70
CA TRP A 60 12.26 13.21 -5.72
C TRP A 60 13.60 12.58 -5.33
N ASP A 61 14.50 13.39 -4.83
CA ASP A 61 15.80 12.96 -4.32
C ASP A 61 15.74 12.87 -2.79
N CYS A 62 16.20 11.76 -2.23
CA CYS A 62 16.23 11.60 -0.78
C CYS A 62 17.49 12.28 -0.20
N PRO A 63 17.37 13.28 0.69
CA PRO A 63 18.52 13.89 1.35
C PRO A 63 19.13 12.98 2.43
N GLY A 64 18.35 12.06 3.03
CA GLY A 64 18.85 11.18 4.09
C GLY A 64 19.80 10.07 3.61
N CYS A 65 19.63 9.57 2.39
CA CYS A 65 20.50 8.52 1.83
C CYS A 65 21.07 8.84 0.45
N ASN A 66 20.87 10.07 -0.05
CA ASN A 66 21.33 10.55 -1.35
C ASN A 66 20.81 9.74 -2.55
N LYS A 67 19.79 8.89 -2.38
CA LYS A 67 19.16 8.18 -3.48
C LYS A 67 18.43 9.16 -4.40
N LYS A 68 18.87 9.20 -5.65
CA LYS A 68 18.37 10.10 -6.69
C LYS A 68 17.21 9.51 -7.47
N GLY A 69 16.31 10.37 -7.95
CA GLY A 69 15.25 9.99 -8.90
C GLY A 69 14.28 8.94 -8.36
N ILE A 70 13.92 9.01 -7.08
CA ILE A 70 12.95 8.09 -6.48
C ILE A 70 11.58 8.34 -7.10
N GLN A 71 11.05 7.37 -7.85
CA GLN A 71 9.68 7.41 -8.36
C GLN A 71 8.69 7.23 -7.21
N ARG A 72 7.75 8.17 -7.06
CA ARG A 72 6.87 8.30 -5.88
C ARG A 72 5.97 7.09 -5.65
N ASP A 73 5.41 6.50 -6.70
CA ASP A 73 4.45 5.40 -6.60
C ASP A 73 5.16 4.07 -6.31
N LEU A 74 6.35 3.85 -6.89
CA LEU A 74 7.23 2.72 -6.57
C LEU A 74 7.70 2.81 -5.12
N ASN A 75 8.09 4.01 -4.67
CA ASN A 75 8.43 4.26 -3.27
C ASN A 75 7.27 3.89 -2.34
N ALA A 76 6.06 4.37 -2.66
CA ALA A 76 4.85 4.02 -1.91
C ALA A 76 4.62 2.50 -1.89
N ALA A 77 4.64 1.83 -3.04
CA ALA A 77 4.43 0.39 -3.15
C ALA A 77 5.43 -0.42 -2.32
N LEU A 78 6.71 -0.03 -2.32
CA LEU A 78 7.76 -0.69 -1.52
C LEU A 78 7.53 -0.49 -0.02
N ASN A 79 7.11 0.70 0.40
CA ASN A 79 6.73 0.93 1.80
C ASN A 79 5.49 0.13 2.20
N LEU A 80 4.46 0.07 1.34
CA LEU A 80 3.27 -0.73 1.62
C LEU A 80 3.58 -2.22 1.70
N LYS A 81 4.43 -2.73 0.81
CA LYS A 81 4.92 -4.11 0.89
C LYS A 81 5.61 -4.38 2.23
N ARG A 82 6.47 -3.47 2.69
CA ARG A 82 7.17 -3.62 3.97
C ARG A 82 6.20 -3.66 5.15
N VAL A 83 5.24 -2.74 5.19
CA VAL A 83 4.19 -2.71 6.23
C VAL A 83 3.40 -4.02 6.19
N GLY A 84 2.90 -4.42 5.02
CA GLY A 84 2.14 -5.65 4.85
C GLY A 84 2.91 -6.91 5.26
N ALA A 85 4.17 -7.03 4.85
CA ALA A 85 5.03 -8.15 5.22
C ALA A 85 5.27 -8.22 6.74
N SER A 86 5.47 -7.06 7.39
CA SER A 86 5.62 -6.98 8.85
C SER A 86 4.33 -7.34 9.58
N THR A 87 3.17 -6.81 9.15
CA THR A 87 1.87 -7.11 9.76
C THR A 87 1.49 -8.59 9.64
N LEU A 88 1.80 -9.21 8.50
CA LEU A 88 1.42 -10.59 8.21
C LEU A 88 2.50 -11.62 8.58
N ARG A 89 3.66 -11.16 9.09
CA ARG A 89 4.82 -12.00 9.42
C ARG A 89 5.27 -12.88 8.24
N LEU A 90 5.19 -12.34 7.03
CA LEU A 90 5.46 -13.09 5.78
C LEU A 90 6.93 -13.05 5.35
N ASP A 91 7.74 -12.14 5.90
CA ASP A 91 9.18 -11.99 5.60
C ASP A 91 9.97 -11.64 6.86
N ASP A 92 11.29 -11.88 6.85
CA ASP A 92 12.23 -11.32 7.85
C ASP A 92 12.13 -9.80 7.85
N VAL A 93 11.57 -9.23 8.91
CA VAL A 93 11.41 -7.78 9.06
C VAL A 93 12.80 -7.16 9.14
N ARG A 94 13.19 -6.40 8.12
CA ARG A 94 14.43 -5.61 8.15
C ARG A 94 14.39 -4.75 9.42
N LEU A 95 15.38 -4.94 10.30
CA LEU A 95 15.49 -4.19 11.55
C LEU A 95 15.33 -2.70 11.25
N PRO A 96 14.61 -1.94 12.11
CA PRO A 96 14.46 -0.51 11.92
C PRO A 96 15.87 0.09 11.84
N VAL A 97 16.19 0.69 10.69
CA VAL A 97 17.32 1.60 10.61
C VAL A 97 16.92 2.78 11.47
N GLU A 98 17.72 3.11 12.49
CA GLU A 98 17.42 4.24 13.37
C GLU A 98 17.07 5.45 12.51
N ALA A 99 15.92 6.05 12.80
CA ALA A 99 15.48 7.25 12.11
C ALA A 99 16.49 8.34 12.44
N VAL A 100 17.47 8.55 11.56
CA VAL A 100 18.36 9.69 11.66
C VAL A 100 17.50 10.91 11.34
N VAL A 101 17.09 11.61 12.39
CA VAL A 101 16.49 12.94 12.28
C VAL A 101 17.61 13.85 11.81
N VAL A 102 17.65 14.14 10.51
CA VAL A 102 18.43 15.22 9.90
C VAL A 102 17.47 16.21 9.27
#